data_AF-A0A2S6CST7-F1
#
_entry.id   AF-A0A2S6CST7-F1
#
_cell.length_a   1.000
_cell.length_b   1.000
_cell.length_c   1.000
_cell.angle_alpha   90.00
_cell.angle_beta   90.00
_cell.angle_gamma   90.00
#
_symmetry.space_group_name_H-M   'P 1'
#
loop_
_entity.id
_entity.type
_entity.pdbx_description
1 polymer ?
#
loop_
_entity_poly.entity_id
_entity_poly.type
_entity_poly.pdbx_seq_one_letter_code
_entity_poly.pdbx_strand_id
1 'polypeptide(L)'
;MSQENKNQELLRQYLDSINDQEERKKAEQIVRLSRLNIGLAVLFSMLIPIAGYCYTRRWKAFLWMLCSFGLMGAIIGGFSRTEKEAMERAFTIGSLGGLIVAPIDNALAISRAKKQMEELDK
;
A
#
# COMPACT_ATOMS: atom_id res chain seq x y z
N MET A 1 -16.87 -44.73 0.18
CA MET A 1 -16.43 -43.34 0.32
C MET A 1 -15.61 -42.99 -0.92
N SER A 2 -16.11 -42.10 -1.79
CA SER A 2 -15.51 -41.82 -3.11
C SER A 2 -14.18 -41.07 -2.99
N GLN A 3 -13.18 -41.42 -3.81
CA GLN A 3 -11.91 -40.68 -3.93
C GLN A 3 -12.12 -39.17 -4.18
N GLU A 4 -13.23 -38.82 -4.83
CA GLU A 4 -13.60 -37.44 -5.15
C GLU A 4 -13.90 -36.61 -3.89
N ASN A 5 -14.60 -37.20 -2.89
CA ASN A 5 -14.84 -36.54 -1.60
C ASN A 5 -13.55 -36.29 -0.83
N LYS A 6 -12.60 -37.23 -0.88
CA LYS A 6 -11.31 -37.12 -0.20
C LYS A 6 -10.44 -36.00 -0.82
N ASN A 7 -10.49 -35.83 -2.14
CA ASN A 7 -9.80 -34.73 -2.82
C ASN A 7 -10.43 -33.37 -2.49
N GLN A 8 -11.77 -33.29 -2.39
CA GLN A 8 -12.45 -32.06 -1.99
C GLN A 8 -12.13 -31.65 -0.55
N GLU A 9 -12.05 -32.60 0.38
CA GLU A 9 -11.65 -32.34 1.77
C GLU A 9 -10.21 -31.82 1.85
N LEU A 10 -9.27 -32.44 1.12
CA LEU A 10 -7.89 -31.97 1.04
C LEU A 10 -7.81 -30.54 0.48
N LEU A 11 -8.53 -30.26 -0.61
CA LEU A 11 -8.60 -28.91 -1.19
C LEU A 11 -9.09 -27.86 -0.20
N ARG A 12 -10.15 -28.17 0.57
CA ARG A 12 -10.65 -27.27 1.63
C ARG A 12 -9.60 -27.07 2.72
N GLN A 13 -8.96 -28.14 3.18
CA GLN A 13 -7.93 -28.06 4.21
C GLN A 13 -6.71 -27.23 3.75
N TYR A 14 -6.31 -27.35 2.48
CA TYR A 14 -5.29 -26.51 1.88
C TYR A 14 -5.72 -25.03 1.84
N LEU A 15 -6.94 -24.73 1.38
CA LEU A 15 -7.46 -23.37 1.32
C LEU A 15 -7.53 -22.72 2.71
N ASP A 16 -8.00 -23.45 3.72
CA ASP A 16 -8.05 -22.99 5.10
C ASP A 16 -6.64 -22.69 5.64
N SER A 17 -5.66 -23.56 5.36
CA SER A 17 -4.28 -23.32 5.78
C SER A 17 -3.65 -22.10 5.12
N ILE A 18 -3.99 -21.83 3.84
CA ILE A 18 -3.55 -20.63 3.13
C ILE A 18 -4.17 -19.39 3.76
N ASN A 19 -5.46 -19.43 4.07
CA ASN A 19 -6.17 -18.32 4.69
C ASN A 19 -5.61 -18.01 6.09
N ASP A 20 -5.37 -19.02 6.93
CA ASP A 20 -4.76 -18.85 8.26
C ASP A 20 -3.36 -18.22 8.17
N GLN A 21 -2.54 -18.65 7.20
CA GLN A 21 -1.24 -18.02 6.96
C GLN A 21 -1.35 -16.56 6.51
N GLU A 22 -2.37 -16.22 5.72
CA GLU A 22 -2.60 -14.85 5.28
C GLU A 22 -3.04 -13.95 6.44
N GLU A 23 -3.93 -14.44 7.30
CA GLU A 23 -4.38 -13.72 8.49
C GLU A 23 -3.23 -13.46 9.48
N ARG A 24 -2.38 -14.45 9.72
CA ARG A 24 -1.16 -14.28 10.55
C ARG A 24 -0.25 -13.19 10.00
N LYS A 25 0.01 -13.20 8.69
CA LYS A 25 0.85 -12.17 8.04
C LYS A 25 0.23 -10.78 8.16
N LYS A 26 -1.10 -10.66 8.03
CA LYS A 26 -1.82 -9.38 8.23
C LYS A 26 -1.68 -8.90 9.67
N ALA A 27 -1.87 -9.78 10.65
CA ALA A 27 -1.73 -9.44 12.06
C ALA A 27 -0.30 -8.98 12.40
N GLU A 28 0.73 -9.69 11.94
CA GLU A 28 2.14 -9.28 12.11
C GLU A 28 2.42 -7.91 11.48
N GLN A 29 1.87 -7.64 10.29
CA GLN A 29 2.00 -6.35 9.64
C GLN A 29 1.34 -5.22 10.46
N ILE A 30 0.15 -5.45 10.99
CA ILE A 30 -0.58 -4.49 11.83
C ILE A 30 0.21 -4.19 13.11
N VAL A 31 0.68 -5.22 13.81
CA VAL A 31 1.51 -5.09 15.02
C VAL A 31 2.78 -4.30 14.72
N ARG A 32 3.42 -4.55 13.58
CA ARG A 32 4.64 -3.83 13.21
C ARG A 32 4.35 -2.36 12.85
N LEU A 33 3.29 -2.10 12.09
CA LEU A 33 2.89 -0.74 11.69
C LEU A 33 2.48 0.11 12.89
N SER A 34 1.76 -0.47 13.85
CA SER A 34 1.31 0.25 15.05
C SER A 34 2.45 0.76 15.93
N ARG A 35 3.61 0.08 15.89
CA ARG A 35 4.83 0.47 16.61
C ARG A 35 5.60 1.62 15.95
N LEU A 36 5.29 1.97 14.69
CA LEU A 36 5.98 3.04 13.98
C LEU A 36 5.52 4.43 14.43
N ASN A 37 6.41 5.42 14.27
CA ASN A 37 6.11 6.80 14.58
C ASN A 37 5.56 7.51 13.32
N ILE A 38 4.35 8.09 13.45
CA ILE A 38 3.69 8.85 12.38
C ILE A 38 4.55 10.04 11.94
N GLY A 39 5.14 10.77 12.89
CA GLY A 39 5.95 11.96 12.60
C GLY A 39 7.17 11.63 11.72
N LEU A 40 7.87 10.52 12.01
CA LEU A 40 8.99 10.06 11.18
C LEU A 40 8.52 9.62 9.80
N ALA A 41 7.39 8.91 9.70
CA ALA A 41 6.84 8.49 8.41
C ALA A 41 6.46 9.68 7.53
N VAL A 42 5.87 10.72 8.11
CA VAL A 42 5.53 11.97 7.42
C VAL A 42 6.81 12.71 6.99
N LEU A 43 7.77 12.88 7.91
CA LEU A 43 9.03 13.57 7.63
C LEU A 43 9.81 12.90 6.50
N PHE A 44 9.93 11.57 6.51
CA PHE A 44 10.56 10.84 5.41
C PHE A 44 9.80 10.97 4.11
N SER A 45 8.46 10.91 4.14
CA SER A 45 7.63 11.05 2.94
C SER A 45 7.71 12.45 2.31
N MET A 46 7.88 13.49 3.13
CA MET A 46 8.04 14.88 2.66
C MET A 46 9.42 15.15 2.05
N LEU A 47 10.48 14.52 2.57
CA LEU A 47 11.81 14.63 1.98
C LEU A 47 11.86 13.92 0.63
N ILE A 48 11.45 12.66 0.61
CA ILE A 48 11.43 11.83 -0.58
C ILE A 48 10.24 10.86 -0.45
N PRO A 49 9.23 10.89 -1.32
CA PRO A 49 8.03 10.04 -1.20
C PRO A 49 8.36 8.55 -0.98
N ILE A 50 9.42 8.05 -1.63
CA ILE A 50 9.88 6.66 -1.49
C ILE A 50 10.40 6.34 -0.09
N ALA A 51 11.02 7.31 0.61
CA ALA A 51 11.60 7.08 1.93
C ALA A 51 10.52 6.76 2.98
N GLY A 52 9.34 7.38 2.86
CA GLY A 52 8.17 7.03 3.67
C GLY A 52 7.74 5.57 3.52
N TYR A 53 7.65 5.10 2.27
CA TYR A 53 7.30 3.70 1.98
C TYR A 53 8.41 2.71 2.33
N CYS A 54 9.68 3.11 2.29
CA CYS A 54 10.79 2.32 2.82
C CYS A 54 10.66 2.13 4.33
N TYR A 55 10.37 3.21 5.06
CA TYR A 55 10.21 3.18 6.53
C TYR A 55 9.03 2.31 6.95
N THR A 56 7.88 2.44 6.28
CA THR A 56 6.70 1.60 6.54
C THR A 56 6.83 0.19 5.94
N ARG A 57 7.79 -0.03 5.03
CA ARG A 57 7.94 -1.23 4.17
C ARG A 57 6.65 -1.57 3.40
N ARG A 58 5.86 -0.57 3.01
CA ARG A 58 4.58 -0.75 2.29
C ARG A 58 4.77 -0.66 0.77
N TRP A 59 5.61 -1.52 0.21
CA TRP A 59 5.94 -1.53 -1.22
C TRP A 59 4.74 -1.72 -2.15
N LYS A 60 3.75 -2.52 -1.75
CA LYS A 60 2.51 -2.67 -2.52
C LYS A 60 1.77 -1.33 -2.65
N ALA A 61 1.66 -0.55 -1.58
CA ALA A 61 1.01 0.77 -1.61
C ALA A 61 1.79 1.76 -2.47
N PHE A 62 3.12 1.72 -2.40
CA PHE A 62 3.98 2.51 -3.28
C PHE A 62 3.76 2.19 -4.77
N LEU A 63 3.68 0.90 -5.14
CA LEU A 63 3.40 0.49 -6.52
C LEU A 63 2.01 0.95 -6.97
N TRP A 64 1.00 0.84 -6.11
CA TRP A 64 -0.34 1.35 -6.40
C TRP A 64 -0.34 2.87 -6.62
N MET A 65 0.41 3.61 -5.81
CA MET A 65 0.59 5.05 -5.97
C MET A 65 1.27 5.38 -7.30
N LEU A 66 2.35 4.68 -7.65
CA LEU A 66 3.03 4.85 -8.95
C LEU A 66 2.11 4.55 -10.13
N CYS A 67 1.35 3.44 -10.07
CA CYS A 67 0.38 3.10 -11.12
C CYS A 67 -0.71 4.17 -11.25
N SER A 68 -1.21 4.69 -10.12
CA SER A 68 -2.23 5.74 -10.11
C SER A 68 -1.72 7.03 -10.75
N PHE A 69 -0.51 7.46 -10.39
CA PHE A 69 0.11 8.64 -11.01
C PHE A 69 0.49 8.40 -12.48
N GLY A 70 0.93 7.20 -12.84
CA GLY A 70 1.20 6.82 -14.22
C GLY A 70 -0.06 6.89 -15.09
N LEU A 71 -1.18 6.37 -14.59
CA LEU A 71 -2.48 6.46 -15.27
C LEU A 71 -2.93 7.92 -15.41
N MET A 72 -2.82 8.70 -14.33
CA MET A 72 -3.18 10.12 -14.35
C MET A 72 -2.30 10.91 -15.32
N GLY A 73 -0.99 10.63 -15.35
CA GLY A 73 -0.05 11.19 -16.30
C GLY A 73 -0.38 10.81 -17.75
N ALA A 74 -0.78 9.56 -18.01
CA ALA A 74 -1.19 9.11 -19.33
C ALA A 74 -2.48 9.81 -19.81
N ILE A 75 -3.47 9.95 -18.93
CA ILE A 75 -4.71 10.68 -19.23
C ILE A 75 -4.39 12.12 -19.60
N ILE A 76 -3.60 12.81 -18.78
CA ILE A 76 -3.25 14.22 -18.97
C ILE A 76 -2.37 14.41 -20.20
N GLY A 77 -1.43 13.50 -20.44
CA GLY A 77 -0.61 13.47 -21.64
C GLY A 77 -1.44 13.31 -22.92
N GLY A 78 -2.54 12.55 -22.87
CA GLY A 78 -3.49 12.42 -23.97
C GLY A 78 -4.22 13.70 -24.36
N PHE A 79 -4.27 14.70 -23.46
CA PHE A 79 -4.84 16.03 -23.73
C PHE A 79 -3.79 17.09 -24.11
N SER A 80 -2.50 16.73 -24.13
CA SER A 80 -1.42 17.66 -24.46
C SER A 80 -1.17 17.74 -25.96
N ARG A 81 -0.79 18.94 -26.45
CA ARG A 81 -0.53 19.16 -27.88
C ARG A 81 0.87 18.72 -28.31
N THR A 82 1.79 18.59 -27.35
CA THR A 82 3.18 18.18 -27.59
C THR A 82 3.66 17.21 -26.51
N GLU A 83 4.63 16.36 -26.86
CA GLU A 83 5.24 15.40 -25.93
C GLU A 83 5.95 16.10 -24.76
N LYS A 84 6.59 17.26 -25.02
CA LYS A 84 7.25 18.05 -23.96
C LYS A 84 6.25 18.56 -22.92
N GLU A 85 5.12 19.10 -23.36
CA GLU A 85 4.05 19.58 -22.49
C GLU A 85 3.39 18.43 -21.71
N ALA A 86 3.23 17.26 -22.34
CA ALA A 86 2.77 16.05 -21.67
C ALA A 86 3.72 15.62 -20.55
N MET A 87 5.03 15.56 -20.83
CA MET A 87 6.04 15.13 -19.87
C MET A 87 6.16 16.09 -18.69
N GLU A 88 6.14 17.40 -18.96
CA GLU A 88 6.24 18.44 -17.91
C GLU A 88 5.02 18.37 -16.97
N ARG A 89 3.80 18.31 -17.52
CA ARG A 89 2.58 18.20 -16.71
C ARG A 89 2.54 16.91 -15.90
N ALA A 90 2.91 15.78 -16.49
CA ALA A 90 2.99 14.51 -15.80
C ALA A 90 4.03 14.53 -14.66
N PHE A 91 5.18 15.15 -14.90
CA PHE A 91 6.23 15.30 -13.88
C PHE A 91 5.80 16.21 -12.73
N THR A 92 5.20 17.37 -13.01
CA THR A 92 4.70 18.29 -11.97
C THR A 92 3.64 17.62 -11.10
N ILE A 93 2.71 16.88 -11.71
CA ILE A 93 1.63 16.21 -10.99
C ILE A 93 2.17 15.02 -10.19
N GLY A 94 3.07 14.22 -10.75
CA GLY A 94 3.68 13.10 -10.05
C GLY A 94 4.55 13.55 -8.86
N SER A 95 5.34 14.61 -9.04
CA SER A 95 6.22 15.13 -7.98
C SER A 95 5.43 15.81 -6.85
N LEU A 96 4.52 16.72 -7.16
CA LEU A 96 3.70 17.40 -6.14
C LEU A 96 2.67 16.45 -5.52
N GLY A 97 2.00 15.64 -6.35
CA GLY A 97 1.04 14.64 -5.90
C GLY A 97 1.71 13.61 -4.99
N GLY A 98 2.88 13.11 -5.35
CA GLY A 98 3.64 12.16 -4.53
C GLY A 98 4.05 12.73 -3.16
N LEU A 99 4.49 14.00 -3.12
CA LEU A 99 4.88 14.68 -1.88
C LEU A 99 3.71 14.90 -0.91
N ILE A 100 2.48 15.01 -1.41
CA ILE A 100 1.28 15.18 -0.58
C ILE A 100 0.66 13.83 -0.21
N VAL A 101 0.53 12.93 -1.19
CA VAL A 101 -0.16 11.65 -1.01
C VAL A 101 0.66 10.69 -0.14
N ALA A 102 1.98 10.61 -0.32
CA ALA A 102 2.83 9.71 0.45
C ALA A 102 2.80 9.94 1.98
N PRO A 103 2.93 11.17 2.52
CA PRO A 103 2.83 11.38 3.95
C PRO A 103 1.43 11.06 4.50
N ILE A 104 0.36 11.41 3.76
CA ILE A 104 -1.02 11.15 4.17
C ILE A 104 -1.28 9.64 4.23
N ASP A 105 -0.95 8.90 3.16
CA ASP A 105 -1.16 7.45 3.11
C ASP A 105 -0.38 6.72 4.21
N ASN A 106 0.89 7.08 4.43
CA ASN A 106 1.70 6.47 5.48
C ASN A 106 1.19 6.82 6.90
N ALA A 107 0.76 8.06 7.13
CA ALA A 107 0.17 8.46 8.41
C ALA A 107 -1.14 7.72 8.70
N LEU A 108 -2.04 7.64 7.71
CA LEU A 108 -3.31 6.92 7.83
C LEU A 108 -3.10 5.43 8.09
N ALA A 109 -2.13 4.80 7.43
CA ALA A 109 -1.85 3.39 7.63
C ALA A 109 -1.34 3.09 9.05
N ILE A 110 -0.46 3.92 9.59
CA ILE A 110 0.02 3.77 10.97
C ILE A 110 -1.12 4.04 11.96
N SER A 111 -1.91 5.09 11.75
CA SER A 111 -3.06 5.42 12.61
C SER A 111 -4.10 4.29 12.64
N ARG A 112 -4.46 3.73 11.48
CA ARG A 112 -5.36 2.58 11.39
C ARG A 112 -4.79 1.35 12.11
N ALA A 113 -3.50 1.07 11.93
CA ALA A 113 -2.86 -0.06 12.61
C ALA A 113 -2.85 0.11 14.14
N LYS A 114 -2.63 1.34 14.64
CA LYS A 114 -2.74 1.64 16.07
C LYS A 114 -4.16 1.43 16.60
N LYS A 115 -5.17 1.91 15.88
CA LYS A 115 -6.57 1.74 16.26
C LYS A 115 -6.98 0.27 16.31
N GLN A 116 -6.57 -0.53 15.33
CA GLN A 116 -6.84 -1.98 15.31
C GLN A 116 -6.19 -2.70 16.51
N MET A 117 -4.97 -2.30 16.90
CA MET A 117 -4.34 -2.86 18.10
C MET A 117 -5.06 -2.46 19.39
N GLU A 118 -5.57 -1.23 19.48
CA GLU A 118 -6.36 -0.77 20.63
C GLU A 118 -7.70 -1.50 20.75
N GLU A 119 -8.34 -1.82 19.62
CA GLU A 119 -9.58 -2.60 19.58
C GLU A 119 -9.36 -4.07 19.98
N LEU A 120 -8.17 -4.63 19.73
CA LEU A 120 -7.81 -6.00 20.13
C LEU A 120 -7.42 -6.14 21.60
N ASP A 121 -7.07 -5.03 22.27
CA ASP A 121 -6.69 -4.99 23.69
C ASP A 121 -7.88 -4.71 24.63
N LYS A 122 -9.06 -4.41 24.07
CA LYS A 122 -10.32 -4.16 24.80
C LYS A 122 -11.18 -5.42 24.87
#